data_AF-A0A3D3TTC9-F1
#
_entry.id   AF-A0A3D3TTC9-F1
#
_cell.length_a   1.000
_cell.length_b   1.000
_cell.length_c   1.000
_cell.angle_alpha   90.00
_cell.angle_beta   90.00
_cell.angle_gamma   90.00
#
_symmetry.space_group_name_H-M   'P 1'
#
loop_
_entity.id
_entity.type
_entity.pdbx_description
1 polymer ?
#
loop_
_entity_poly.entity_id
_entity_poly.type
_entity_poly.pdbx_seq_one_letter_code
_entity_poly.pdbx_strand_id
1 'polypeptide(L)' 'MKVCNSKSPIFVYGDTGTGKELIVQAIHNSSIRRKKPFIAQ' A
#
# COMPACT_ATOMS: atom_id res chain seq x y z
N MET A 1 -8.38 -0.80 -4.92
CA MET A 1 -9.21 -0.15 -3.87
C MET A 1 -9.88 -1.12 -2.90
N LYS A 2 -10.49 -2.24 -3.32
CA LYS A 2 -11.17 -3.19 -2.38
C LYS A 2 -10.30 -3.70 -1.22
N VAL A 3 -8.99 -3.90 -1.44
CA VAL A 3 -8.06 -4.41 -0.41
C VAL A 3 -7.60 -3.38 0.61
N CYS A 4 -7.84 -2.07 0.39
CA CYS A 4 -7.27 -1.00 1.22
C CYS A 4 -7.73 -1.06 2.69
N ASN A 5 -8.94 -1.56 2.94
CA ASN A 5 -9.49 -1.71 4.29
C ASN A 5 -9.25 -3.10 4.89
N SER A 6 -8.58 -3.99 4.16
CA SER A 6 -8.25 -5.32 4.67
C SER A 6 -7.31 -5.22 5.88
N LYS A 7 -7.55 -6.09 6.87
CA LYS A 7 -6.65 -6.25 8.04
C LYS A 7 -5.49 -7.18 7.74
N SER A 8 -5.58 -8.00 6.69
CA SER A 8 -4.51 -8.92 6.30
C SER A 8 -3.30 -8.17 5.72
N PRO A 9 -2.08 -8.69 5.90
CA PRO A 9 -0.90 -8.20 5.20
C PRO A 9 -1.09 -8.26 3.67
N ILE A 10 -0.46 -7.32 2.97
CA ILE A 10 -0.49 -7.25 1.51
C ILE A 10 0.93 -7.49 1.01
N PHE A 11 1.11 -8.50 0.16
CA PHE A 11 2.36 -8.78 -0.52
C PHE A 11 2.29 -8.20 -1.94
N VAL A 12 3.22 -7.31 -2.28
CA VAL A 12 3.31 -6.69 -3.61
C VAL A 12 4.57 -7.21 -4.28
N TYR A 13 4.42 -7.87 -5.44
CA TYR A 13 5.52 -8.45 -6.20
C TYR A 13 5.58 -7.85 -7.61
N GLY A 14 6.74 -7.96 -8.24
CA GLY A 14 6.99 -7.52 -9.62
C GLY A 14 8.44 -7.08 -9.80
N ASP A 15 8.86 -6.89 -11.04
CA ASP A 15 10.25 -6.55 -11.38
C ASP A 15 10.70 -5.21 -10.81
N THR A 16 12.01 -5.02 -10.67
CA THR A 16 12.60 -3.75 -10.22
C THR A 16 12.28 -2.64 -11.22
N GLY A 17 11.98 -1.43 -10.72
CA GLY A 17 11.67 -0.28 -11.56
C GLY A 17 10.23 -0.20 -12.07
N THR A 18 9.34 -1.09 -11.63
CA THR A 18 7.91 -1.08 -12.01
C THR A 18 7.03 -0.16 -11.17
N GLY A 19 7.59 0.60 -10.22
CA GLY A 19 6.85 1.58 -9.43
C GLY A 19 5.90 0.97 -8.39
N LYS A 20 6.25 -0.17 -7.79
CA LYS A 20 5.43 -0.85 -6.76
C LYS A 20 5.19 0.04 -5.54
N GLU A 21 6.07 0.99 -5.28
CA GLU A 21 5.96 1.95 -4.18
C GLU A 21 4.70 2.82 -4.34
N LEU A 22 4.36 3.18 -5.59
CA LEU A 22 3.17 3.98 -5.91
C LEU A 22 1.88 3.24 -5.56
N ILE A 23 1.81 1.93 -5.82
CA ILE A 23 0.62 1.16 -5.48
C ILE A 23 0.50 0.95 -3.97
N VAL A 24 1.62 0.77 -3.25
CA VAL A 24 1.63 0.67 -1.79
C VAL A 24 1.15 1.98 -1.15
N GLN A 25 1.61 3.13 -1.64
CA GLN A 25 1.13 4.45 -1.20
C GLN A 25 -0.35 4.66 -1.51
N ALA A 26 -0.79 4.31 -2.73
CA ALA A 26 -2.21 4.41 -3.10
C ALA A 26 -3.10 3.55 -2.20
N ILE A 27 -2.64 2.33 -1.85
CA ILE A 27 -3.35 1.45 -0.91
C ILE A 27 -3.47 2.12 0.47
N HIS A 28 -2.39 2.67 1.00
CA HIS A 28 -2.39 3.36 2.30
C HIS A 28 -3.34 4.57 2.30
N ASN A 29 -3.21 5.47 1.31
CA ASN A 29 -3.99 6.70 1.20
C ASN A 29 -5.50 6.44 1.06
N SER A 30 -5.85 5.26 0.55
CA SER A 30 -7.24 4.85 0.32
C SER A 30 -7.80 3.94 1.40
N SER A 31 -7.04 3.69 2.47
CA SER A 31 -7.46 2.89 3.60
C SER A 31 -8.09 3.72 4.71
N ILE A 32 -8.84 3.08 5.61
CA ILE A 32 -9.22 3.67 6.91
C ILE A 32 -8.01 4.13 7.75
N ARG A 33 -6.80 3.66 7.43
CA ARG A 33 -5.55 4.01 8.12
C ARG A 33 -4.81 5.19 7.49
N ARG A 34 -5.36 5.85 6.47
CA ARG A 34 -4.73 6.97 5.74
C ARG A 34 -4.22 8.15 6.60
N LYS A 35 -4.74 8.29 7.83
CA LYS A 35 -4.31 9.33 8.79
C LYS A 35 -3.19 8.87 9.71
N LYS A 36 -2.86 7.58 9.70
CA LYS A 36 -1.76 7.01 10.48
C LYS A 36 -0.46 7.19 9.69
N PRO A 37 0.71 7.22 10.36
CA PRO A 37 1.99 7.33 9.65
C PRO A 37 2.17 6.19 8.64
N PHE A 38 2.67 6.55 7.46
CA PHE A 38 3.16 5.63 6.45
C PHE A 38 4.68 5.52 6.60
N ILE A 39 5.18 4.36 7.04
CA ILE A 39 6.60 4.11 7.24
C ILE A 39 7.07 3.24 6.09
N ALA A 40 8.01 3.75 5.29
CA ALA A 40 8.70 3.02 4.23
C ALA A 40 10.20 3.05 4.52
N GLN A 41 10.89 1.97 4.16
CA GLN A 41 12.34 1.80 4.29
C GLN A 41 13.00 1.82 2.91
#